data_AF-A0A972WBZ8-F1
#
_entry.id   AF-A0A972WBZ8-F1
#
_cell.length_a   1.000
_cell.length_b   1.000
_cell.length_c   1.000
_cell.angle_alpha   90.00
_cell.angle_beta   90.00
_cell.angle_gamma   90.00
#
_symmetry.space_group_name_H-M   'P 1'
#
loop_
_entity.id
_entity.type
_entity.pdbx_description
1 polymer ?
#
loop_
_entity_poly.entity_id
_entity_poly.type
_entity_poly.pdbx_seq_one_letter_code
_entity_poly.pdbx_strand_id
1 'polypeptide(L)'
;LGTLQAKIQEQRAAIAFYRGIVSPSDGNSGLRVQSLKLSRGETEREFNVRLVLVQAMQHDRAVSGDVVLSIEGSENGVEKTYVLADLISETGNDTWAYSFRYFQDFSRLLVLPDGFTPERVTVEVRSKTRSIASIEESFVWSASQG
;
A
#
# COMPACT_ATOMS: atom_id res chain seq x y z
N LEU A 1 -14.59 48.57 4.31
CA LEU A 1 -13.24 49.13 4.57
C LEU A 1 -12.70 48.36 5.77
N GLY A 2 -12.07 47.20 5.61
CA GLY A 2 -10.77 47.04 4.98
C GLY A 2 -9.78 46.75 6.11
N THR A 3 -9.54 45.45 6.38
CA THR A 3 -8.39 44.83 7.09
C THR A 3 -8.85 43.50 7.70
N LEU A 4 -8.89 42.43 6.89
CA LEU A 4 -8.62 41.04 7.32
C LEU A 4 -8.62 40.04 6.14
N GLN A 5 -8.39 40.48 4.90
CA GLN A 5 -8.18 39.58 3.75
C GLN A 5 -6.70 39.20 3.56
N ALA A 6 -5.88 39.44 4.58
CA ALA A 6 -4.49 38.98 4.66
C ALA A 6 -4.39 37.80 5.64
N LYS A 7 -4.98 36.67 5.27
CA LYS A 7 -4.52 35.35 5.72
C LYS A 7 -4.55 34.37 4.54
N ILE A 8 -3.89 34.79 3.45
CA ILE A 8 -3.27 33.85 2.53
C ILE A 8 -2.16 33.20 3.33
N GLN A 9 -2.36 31.99 3.84
CA GLN A 9 -1.33 30.97 4.05
C GLN A 9 -2.05 29.67 4.44
N GLU A 10 -2.08 28.75 3.48
CA GLU A 10 -1.80 27.35 3.73
C GLU A 10 -2.82 26.51 4.51
N GLN A 11 -3.86 26.09 3.81
CA GLN A 11 -4.19 24.65 3.83
C GLN A 11 -4.12 24.15 2.39
N ARG A 12 -2.86 23.99 1.96
CA ARG A 12 -2.42 23.44 0.70
C ARG A 12 -2.79 21.95 0.65
N ALA A 13 -3.38 21.56 -0.48
CA ALA A 13 -3.03 20.38 -1.26
C ALA A 13 -2.60 19.11 -0.49
N ALA A 14 -3.54 18.19 -0.30
CA ALA A 14 -3.23 16.75 -0.28
C ALA A 14 -4.43 15.90 -0.73
N ILE A 15 -5.15 16.36 -1.75
CA ILE A 15 -5.92 15.45 -2.61
C ILE A 15 -4.99 15.10 -3.78
N ALA A 16 -3.89 14.41 -3.51
CA ALA A 16 -3.10 13.74 -4.56
C ALA A 16 -3.81 12.42 -4.90
N PHE A 17 -5.03 12.56 -5.41
CA PHE A 17 -5.75 11.53 -6.13
C PHE A 17 -5.12 11.41 -7.52
N TYR A 18 -4.28 10.40 -7.72
CA TYR A 18 -4.00 9.85 -9.04
C TYR A 18 -3.78 8.35 -8.79
N ARG A 19 -4.68 7.42 -9.15
CA ARG A 19 -5.05 7.11 -10.54
C ARG A 19 -3.91 7.50 -11.50
N GLY A 20 -2.82 6.75 -11.47
CA GLY A 20 -1.87 6.81 -12.57
C GLY A 20 -0.74 5.79 -12.55
N ILE A 21 -0.94 4.62 -13.17
CA ILE A 21 -0.23 4.07 -14.36
C ILE A 21 1.20 3.57 -14.00
N VAL A 22 1.51 2.28 -13.87
CA VAL A 22 1.40 1.15 -14.82
C VAL A 22 1.35 -0.18 -14.04
N SER A 23 0.31 -1.00 -14.22
CA SER A 23 0.46 -2.33 -14.83
C SER A 23 -0.91 -2.96 -15.11
N PRO A 24 -1.21 -3.28 -16.38
CA PRO A 24 -2.33 -4.14 -16.73
C PRO A 24 -1.89 -5.59 -16.56
N SER A 25 -2.44 -6.28 -15.57
CA SER A 25 -2.39 -7.74 -15.53
C SER A 25 -3.82 -8.24 -15.55
N ASP A 26 -4.25 -8.55 -16.76
CA ASP A 26 -5.41 -9.34 -17.17
C ASP A 26 -6.61 -9.36 -16.22
N GLY A 27 -7.62 -8.59 -16.60
CA GLY A 27 -8.94 -8.64 -16.01
C GLY A 27 -9.56 -10.02 -16.13
N ASN A 28 -9.34 -10.86 -15.12
CA ASN A 28 -10.22 -11.98 -14.79
C ASN A 28 -10.01 -12.55 -13.37
N SER A 29 -9.03 -12.07 -12.60
CA SER A 29 -8.90 -12.43 -11.19
C SER A 29 -10.09 -11.88 -10.41
N GLY A 30 -10.85 -12.74 -9.73
CA GLY A 30 -11.96 -12.35 -8.87
C GLY A 30 -11.55 -11.46 -7.67
N LEU A 31 -10.28 -11.08 -7.57
CA LEU A 31 -9.63 -10.33 -6.49
C LEU A 31 -9.01 -9.04 -7.04
N ARG A 32 -9.11 -7.93 -6.31
CA ARG A 32 -8.55 -6.63 -6.70
C ARG A 32 -8.00 -5.85 -5.52
N VAL A 33 -6.97 -5.05 -5.77
CA VAL A 33 -6.52 -4.00 -4.85
C VAL A 33 -7.44 -2.79 -5.04
N GLN A 34 -8.26 -2.49 -4.04
CA GLN A 34 -9.17 -1.34 -4.08
C GLN A 34 -8.43 -0.03 -3.79
N SER A 35 -7.50 -0.06 -2.84
CA SER A 35 -6.68 1.10 -2.50
C SER A 35 -5.44 0.70 -1.72
N LEU A 36 -4.32 1.36 -2.03
CA LEU A 36 -3.12 1.40 -1.20
C LEU A 36 -2.91 2.84 -0.75
N LYS A 37 -2.72 3.06 0.55
CA LYS A 37 -2.43 4.38 1.14
C LYS A 37 -1.19 4.28 2.01
N LEU A 38 -0.34 5.30 1.89
CA LEU A 38 0.85 5.48 2.71
C LEU A 38 0.71 6.82 3.43
N SER A 39 0.69 6.80 4.75
CA SER A 39 0.68 8.02 5.56
C SER A 39 1.89 8.02 6.49
N ARG A 40 2.48 9.20 6.72
CA ARG A 40 3.56 9.32 7.70
C ARG A 40 3.07 8.95 9.10
N GLY A 41 3.92 8.26 9.86
CA GLY A 41 3.70 7.91 11.26
C GLY A 41 4.15 9.03 12.20
N GLU A 42 4.42 8.69 13.46
CA GLU A 42 4.82 9.65 14.49
C GLU A 42 6.26 10.13 14.31
N THR A 43 7.15 9.27 13.80
CA THR A 43 8.54 9.61 13.46
C THR A 43 8.75 9.79 11.95
N GLU A 44 9.83 10.47 11.56
CA GLU A 44 10.13 10.78 10.14
C GLU A 44 10.27 9.56 9.23
N ARG A 45 10.54 8.37 9.80
CA ARG A 45 10.75 7.12 9.07
C ARG A 45 9.67 6.08 9.29
N GLU A 46 8.71 6.39 10.15
CA GLU A 46 7.53 5.57 10.32
C GLU A 46 6.51 5.90 9.25
N PHE A 47 5.93 4.86 8.66
CA PHE A 47 4.84 4.99 7.70
C PHE A 47 3.75 3.98 8.03
N ASN A 48 2.51 4.44 8.01
CA ASN A 48 1.35 3.58 8.08
C ASN A 48 0.95 3.20 6.65
N VAL A 49 1.00 1.90 6.37
CA VAL A 49 0.50 1.33 5.12
C VAL A 49 -0.91 0.84 5.37
N ARG A 50 -1.86 1.31 4.56
CA ARG A 50 -3.22 0.78 4.51
C ARG A 50 -3.53 0.21 3.14
N LEU A 51 -3.78 -1.09 3.09
CA LEU A 51 -4.19 -1.81 1.88
C LEU A 51 -5.63 -2.25 2.04
N VAL A 52 -6.45 -2.08 1.01
CA VAL A 52 -7.82 -2.60 0.97
C VAL A 52 -7.94 -3.55 -0.22
N LEU A 53 -8.29 -4.80 0.06
CA LEU A 53 -8.58 -5.83 -0.94
C LEU A 53 -10.08 -6.04 -1.05
N VAL A 54 -10.56 -6.23 -2.27
CA VAL A 54 -11.97 -6.49 -2.56
C VAL A 54 -12.13 -7.66 -3.52
N GLN A 55 -13.23 -8.40 -3.36
CA GLN A 55 -13.62 -9.43 -4.31
C GLN A 55 -14.53 -8.83 -5.38
N ALA A 56 -14.11 -8.87 -6.65
CA ALA A 56 -14.86 -8.32 -7.77
C ALA A 56 -16.01 -9.22 -8.25
N MET A 57 -15.99 -10.52 -7.90
CA MET A 57 -17.02 -11.49 -8.29
C MET A 57 -17.99 -11.77 -7.14
N GLN A 58 -19.29 -11.86 -7.44
CA GLN A 58 -20.33 -12.32 -6.49
C GLN A 58 -20.28 -13.83 -6.30
N HIS A 59 -19.17 -14.33 -5.75
CA HIS A 59 -19.15 -15.68 -5.18
C HIS A 59 -19.39 -15.60 -3.68
N ASP A 60 -20.33 -16.41 -3.20
CA ASP A 60 -20.71 -16.54 -1.79
C ASP A 60 -19.59 -17.14 -0.92
N ARG A 61 -18.48 -17.57 -1.55
CA ARG A 61 -17.36 -18.25 -0.90
C ARG A 61 -16.31 -17.24 -0.46
N ALA A 62 -15.77 -17.46 0.74
CA ALA A 62 -14.62 -16.73 1.22
C ALA A 62 -13.38 -17.07 0.39
N VAL A 63 -12.50 -16.09 0.24
CA VAL A 63 -11.21 -16.20 -0.45
C VAL A 63 -10.12 -16.05 0.57
N SER A 64 -9.12 -16.91 0.46
CA SER A 64 -7.98 -16.88 1.34
C SER A 64 -6.68 -16.95 0.55
N GLY A 65 -5.63 -16.49 1.19
CA GLY A 65 -4.33 -16.34 0.58
C GLY A 65 -3.40 -15.53 1.46
N ASP A 66 -2.32 -15.06 0.86
CA ASP A 66 -1.31 -14.24 1.52
C ASP A 66 -1.03 -13.00 0.67
N VAL A 67 -0.80 -11.88 1.33
CA VAL A 67 -0.30 -10.66 0.71
C VAL A 67 1.19 -10.54 1.02
N VAL A 68 1.97 -10.21 0.01
CA VAL A 68 3.37 -9.83 0.13
C VAL A 68 3.49 -8.41 -0.37
N LEU A 69 4.05 -7.53 0.46
CA LEU A 69 4.37 -6.17 0.05
C LEU A 69 5.88 -6.02 0.00
N SER A 70 6.37 -5.43 -1.07
CA SER A 70 7.78 -5.13 -1.28
C SER A 70 7.94 -3.65 -1.61
N ILE A 71 8.94 -3.02 -1.03
CA ILE A 71 9.26 -1.61 -1.25
C ILE A 71 10.62 -1.56 -1.92
N GLU A 72 10.61 -1.08 -3.16
CA GLU A 72 11.80 -0.87 -3.97
C GLU A 72 12.23 0.59 -3.82
N GLY A 73 13.53 0.80 -3.72
CA GLY A 73 14.09 2.14 -3.60
C GLY A 73 15.61 2.13 -3.70
N SER A 74 16.23 3.22 -3.27
CA SER A 74 17.67 3.37 -3.25
C SER A 74 18.18 3.53 -1.82
N GLU A 75 19.10 2.67 -1.39
CA GLU A 75 19.83 2.80 -0.14
C GLU A 75 21.26 3.28 -0.43
N ASN A 76 21.61 4.49 0.02
CA ASN A 76 22.93 5.08 -0.22
C ASN A 76 23.35 5.09 -1.71
N GLY A 77 22.38 5.21 -2.63
CA GLY A 77 22.62 5.22 -4.08
C GLY A 77 22.61 3.84 -4.75
N VAL A 78 22.35 2.75 -4.00
CA VAL A 78 22.24 1.39 -4.53
C VAL A 78 20.78 0.95 -4.50
N GLU A 79 20.27 0.43 -5.62
CA GLU A 79 18.92 -0.15 -5.68
C GLU A 79 18.79 -1.28 -4.66
N LYS A 80 17.77 -1.17 -3.80
CA LYS A 80 17.47 -2.14 -2.75
C LYS A 80 15.97 -2.33 -2.64
N THR A 81 15.58 -3.57 -2.41
CA THR A 81 14.19 -3.95 -2.19
C THR A 81 14.06 -4.55 -0.81
N TYR A 82 13.10 -4.04 -0.05
CA TYR A 82 12.75 -4.55 1.28
C TYR A 82 11.37 -5.18 1.23
N VAL A 83 11.21 -6.37 1.79
CA VAL A 83 9.88 -6.92 2.05
C VAL A 83 9.34 -6.21 3.28
N LEU A 84 8.03 -5.92 3.29
CA LEU A 84 7.40 -5.24 4.41
C LEU A 84 7.62 -5.97 5.75
N ALA A 85 7.68 -7.31 5.71
CA ALA A 85 8.02 -8.15 6.86
C ALA A 85 9.37 -7.78 7.50
N ASP A 86 10.36 -7.38 6.71
CA ASP A 86 11.68 -6.95 7.22
C ASP A 86 11.66 -5.53 7.80
N LEU A 87 10.63 -4.74 7.49
CA LEU A 87 10.48 -3.34 7.89
C LEU A 87 9.52 -3.13 9.07
N ILE A 88 8.84 -4.18 9.54
CA ILE A 88 7.99 -4.14 10.72
C ILE A 88 8.80 -4.56 11.95
N SER A 89 8.76 -3.74 13.02
CA SER A 89 9.45 -4.05 14.27
C SER A 89 8.80 -5.18 15.08
N GLU A 90 7.56 -5.58 14.75
CA GLU A 90 6.88 -6.69 15.44
C GLU A 90 7.27 -8.04 14.82
N THR A 91 7.98 -8.85 15.62
CA THR A 91 8.26 -10.28 15.40
C THR A 91 6.97 -11.12 15.45
N GLY A 92 6.07 -10.92 14.48
CA GLY A 92 4.73 -11.50 14.52
C GLY A 92 4.09 -11.59 13.14
N ASN A 93 4.32 -12.72 12.47
CA ASN A 93 3.76 -13.13 11.17
C ASN A 93 4.15 -12.24 9.98
N ASP A 94 5.26 -12.62 9.36
CA ASP A 94 5.82 -12.09 8.11
C ASP A 94 4.85 -12.16 6.92
N THR A 95 3.84 -13.02 7.02
CA THR A 95 2.79 -13.20 6.00
C THR A 95 1.50 -12.48 6.38
N TRP A 96 1.08 -11.52 5.55
CA TRP A 96 -0.25 -10.93 5.62
C TRP A 96 -1.29 -11.92 5.07
N ALA A 97 -1.65 -12.91 5.88
CA ALA A 97 -2.71 -13.84 5.51
C ALA A 97 -4.07 -13.11 5.45
N TYR A 98 -4.82 -13.32 4.38
CA TYR A 98 -6.16 -12.79 4.21
C TYR A 98 -7.19 -13.91 4.16
N SER A 99 -8.40 -13.64 4.66
CA SER A 99 -9.55 -14.54 4.55
C SER A 99 -10.82 -13.72 4.66
N PHE A 100 -11.45 -13.43 3.52
CA PHE A 100 -12.63 -12.57 3.48
C PHE A 100 -13.63 -12.96 2.41
N ARG A 101 -14.86 -12.48 2.53
CA ARG A 101 -15.94 -12.73 1.57
C ARG A 101 -16.26 -11.53 0.67
N TYR A 102 -16.03 -10.32 1.18
CA TYR A 102 -16.36 -9.07 0.48
C TYR A 102 -15.13 -8.19 0.31
N PHE A 103 -14.56 -7.79 1.44
CA PHE A 103 -13.34 -6.99 1.48
C PHE A 103 -12.58 -7.28 2.77
N GLN A 104 -11.30 -6.95 2.77
CA GLN A 104 -10.47 -6.90 3.97
C GLN A 104 -9.48 -5.75 3.85
N ASP A 105 -9.39 -4.94 4.90
CA ASP A 105 -8.36 -3.93 5.03
C ASP A 105 -7.22 -4.43 5.93
N PHE A 106 -6.01 -4.02 5.57
CA PHE A 106 -4.78 -4.28 6.29
C PHE A 106 -4.17 -2.94 6.65
N SER A 107 -3.77 -2.79 7.91
CA SER A 107 -3.05 -1.62 8.39
C SER A 107 -1.82 -2.10 9.16
N ARG A 108 -0.64 -1.61 8.80
CA ARG A 108 0.59 -1.82 9.56
C ARG A 108 1.44 -0.56 9.57
N LEU A 109 2.15 -0.39 10.67
CA LEU A 109 3.23 0.57 10.79
C LEU A 109 4.51 -0.11 10.28
N LEU A 110 5.23 0.54 9.37
CA LEU A 110 6.56 0.15 8.95
C LEU A 110 7.56 1.23 9.32
N VAL A 111 8.81 0.83 9.49
CA VAL A 111 9.93 1.73 9.75
C VAL A 111 10.94 1.56 8.63
N LEU A 112 11.23 2.62 7.90
CA LEU A 112 12.27 2.59 6.86
C LEU A 112 13.66 2.73 7.49
N PRO A 113 14.67 1.98 7.01
CA PRO A 113 16.03 2.09 7.51
C PRO A 113 16.67 3.43 7.14
N ASP A 114 17.70 3.81 7.92
CA ASP A 114 18.54 4.97 7.64
C ASP A 114 19.10 4.94 6.21
N GLY A 115 18.91 6.03 5.46
CA GLY A 115 19.50 6.18 4.13
C GLY A 115 18.74 5.46 3.00
N PHE A 116 17.60 4.83 3.30
CA PHE A 116 16.72 4.26 2.28
C PHE A 116 15.70 5.28 1.77
N THR A 117 15.69 5.45 0.45
CA THR A 117 14.73 6.30 -0.26
C THR A 117 13.77 5.41 -1.03
N PRO A 118 12.52 5.23 -0.57
CA PRO A 118 11.54 4.40 -1.26
C PRO A 118 11.07 5.06 -2.56
N GLU A 119 10.92 4.26 -3.61
CA GLU A 119 10.51 4.73 -4.94
C GLU A 119 9.24 4.04 -5.44
N ARG A 120 9.05 2.76 -5.09
CA ARG A 120 7.91 1.94 -5.54
C ARG A 120 7.47 0.96 -4.47
N VAL A 121 6.19 0.66 -4.44
CA VAL A 121 5.60 -0.42 -3.64
C VAL A 121 4.96 -1.43 -4.57
N THR A 122 5.36 -2.68 -4.47
CA THR A 122 4.76 -3.80 -5.19
C THR A 122 3.94 -4.63 -4.20
N VAL A 123 2.68 -4.86 -4.54
CA VAL A 123 1.72 -5.64 -3.76
C VAL A 123 1.39 -6.90 -4.54
N GLU A 124 1.85 -8.03 -4.03
CA GLU A 124 1.54 -9.34 -4.56
C GLU A 124 0.48 -10.00 -3.66
N VAL A 125 -0.69 -10.28 -4.23
CA VAL A 125 -1.79 -10.96 -3.53
C VAL A 125 -1.88 -12.38 -4.07
N ARG A 126 -1.34 -13.32 -3.30
CA ARG A 126 -1.30 -14.74 -3.64
C ARG A 126 -2.57 -15.42 -3.17
N SER A 127 -3.42 -15.89 -4.09
CA SER A 127 -4.60 -16.65 -3.71
C SER A 127 -4.28 -18.13 -3.50
N LYS A 128 -4.77 -18.70 -2.38
CA LYS A 128 -4.79 -20.15 -2.14
C LYS A 128 -6.02 -20.82 -2.76
N THR A 129 -6.98 -20.03 -3.23
CA THR A 129 -8.21 -20.53 -3.85
C THR A 129 -7.96 -20.83 -5.33
N ARG A 130 -7.97 -22.11 -5.72
CA ARG A 130 -7.66 -22.57 -7.10
C ARG A 130 -8.48 -21.89 -8.22
N SER A 131 -9.66 -21.37 -7.92
CA SER A 131 -10.52 -20.66 -8.87
C SER A 131 -10.20 -19.18 -9.05
N ILE A 132 -9.28 -18.63 -8.26
CA ILE A 132 -8.93 -17.22 -8.24
C ILE A 132 -7.44 -17.11 -8.50
N ALA A 133 -7.07 -16.39 -9.55
CA ALA A 133 -5.68 -16.12 -9.83
C ALA A 133 -5.12 -15.09 -8.85
N SER A 134 -3.84 -15.26 -8.51
CA SER A 134 -3.06 -14.26 -7.80
C SER A 134 -2.96 -12.98 -8.64
N ILE A 135 -2.80 -11.85 -7.98
CA ILE A 135 -2.60 -10.55 -8.63
C ILE A 135 -1.31 -9.92 -8.13
N GLU A 136 -0.67 -9.16 -8.98
CA GLU A 136 0.49 -8.34 -8.64
C GLU A 136 0.24 -6.94 -9.16
N GLU A 137 0.34 -5.95 -8.28
CA GLU A 137 0.16 -4.55 -8.61
C GLU A 137 1.30 -3.71 -8.03
N SER A 138 1.95 -2.92 -8.87
CA SER A 138 2.99 -1.98 -8.46
C SER A 138 2.46 -0.54 -8.46
N PHE A 139 2.84 0.21 -7.43
CA PHE A 139 2.43 1.58 -7.18
C PHE A 139 3.67 2.44 -6.96
N VAL A 140 3.69 3.65 -7.50
CA VAL A 140 4.73 4.62 -7.17
C VAL A 140 4.62 4.98 -5.68
N TRP A 141 5.76 5.02 -4.97
CA TRP A 141 5.77 5.42 -3.57
C TRP A 141 5.34 6.88 -3.45
N SER A 142 4.23 7.11 -2.76
CA SER A 142 3.72 8.45 -2.48
C SER A 142 3.09 8.48 -1.09
N ALA A 143 3.87 8.91 -0.10
CA ALA A 143 3.37 9.14 1.25
C ALA A 143 2.67 10.50 1.33
N SER A 144 1.34 10.50 1.54
CA SER A 144 0.62 11.73 1.87
C SER A 144 0.98 12.16 3.30
N GLN A 145 1.09 13.47 3.52
CA GLN A 145 1.06 14.00 4.89
C GLN A 145 -0.33 13.69 5.47
N GLY A 146 -0.35 13.03 6.63
CA GLY A 146 -1.59 12.68 7.35
C GLY A 146 -2.29 13.91 7.92
#